data_AF-A0A7Z9XTJ4-F1
#
_entry.id   AF-A0A7Z9XTJ4-F1
#
_cell.length_a   1.000
_cell.length_b   1.000
_cell.length_c   1.000
_cell.angle_alpha   90.00
_cell.angle_beta   90.00
_cell.angle_gamma   90.00
#
_symmetry.space_group_name_H-M   'P 1'
#
loop_
_entity.id
_entity.type
_entity.pdbx_description
1 polymer ?
#
loop_
_entity_poly.entity_id
_entity_poly.type
_entity_poly.pdbx_seq_one_letter_code
_entity_poly.pdbx_strand_id
1 'polypeptide(L)'
;MKNTLLGGVLAGVVLFVWGGIAHMLLPVGKMGMQELPHATSVTYALDLALDDVGLYVFPWMDEEANMSKKALAEWEEAYRDGPVGFILYHPHGDDPMNSRLFVIQFVTDLVAGLLVAVLLSFTTLAFTGRLLFVTAIGVFSWMTSSIPWWNWYGFPADFVMGAGIYMVVGWFLAGLVLAPLGGRPKQH
;
A
#
# COMPACT_ATOMS: atom_id res chain seq x y z
N MET A 1 -16.06 -21.70 -13.90
CA MET A 1 -16.37 -21.09 -12.57
C MET A 1 -15.64 -21.78 -11.43
N LYS A 2 -15.72 -23.10 -11.25
CA LYS A 2 -15.01 -23.82 -10.17
C LYS A 2 -13.49 -23.55 -10.13
N ASN A 3 -12.81 -23.62 -11.28
CA ASN A 3 -11.36 -23.36 -11.34
C ASN A 3 -11.00 -21.88 -11.12
N THR A 4 -11.90 -20.97 -11.48
CA THR A 4 -11.76 -19.52 -11.21
C THR A 4 -11.83 -19.24 -9.71
N LEU A 5 -12.82 -19.82 -9.02
CA LEU A 5 -12.98 -19.69 -7.57
C LEU A 5 -11.77 -20.27 -6.83
N LEU A 6 -11.38 -21.51 -7.17
CA LEU A 6 -10.23 -22.16 -6.55
C LEU A 6 -8.93 -21.36 -6.79
N GLY A 7 -8.69 -20.94 -8.04
CA GLY A 7 -7.52 -20.14 -8.38
C GLY A 7 -7.47 -18.81 -7.62
N GLY A 8 -8.60 -18.12 -7.48
CA GLY A 8 -8.67 -16.87 -6.75
C GLY A 8 -8.44 -17.02 -5.25
N VAL A 9 -8.98 -18.07 -4.63
CA VAL A 9 -8.70 -18.39 -3.21
C VAL A 9 -7.22 -18.69 -3.01
N LEU A 10 -6.62 -19.54 -3.85
CA LEU A 10 -5.20 -19.88 -3.73
C LEU A 10 -4.30 -18.66 -3.95
N ALA A 11 -4.64 -17.78 -4.88
CA ALA A 11 -3.93 -16.51 -5.07
C ALA A 11 -3.97 -15.63 -3.83
N GLY A 12 -5.14 -15.48 -3.20
CA GLY A 12 -5.25 -14.73 -1.96
C GLY A 12 -4.44 -15.32 -0.81
N VAL A 13 -4.43 -16.66 -0.67
CA VAL A 13 -3.57 -17.34 0.31
C VAL A 13 -2.09 -17.06 0.03
N VAL A 14 -1.67 -17.10 -1.24
CA VAL A 14 -0.30 -16.79 -1.65
C VAL A 14 0.07 -15.34 -1.30
N LEU A 15 -0.82 -14.38 -1.57
CA LEU A 15 -0.61 -12.98 -1.22
C LEU A 15 -0.43 -12.80 0.29
N PHE A 16 -1.30 -13.41 1.10
CA PHE A 16 -1.23 -13.34 2.55
C PHE A 16 0.08 -13.93 3.10
N VAL A 17 0.47 -15.12 2.62
CA VAL A 17 1.73 -15.77 3.03
C VAL A 17 2.94 -14.96 2.60
N TRP A 18 2.95 -14.45 1.36
CA TRP A 18 4.00 -13.56 0.89
C TRP A 18 4.08 -12.30 1.75
N GLY A 19 2.94 -11.70 2.09
CA GLY A 19 2.90 -10.50 2.93
C GLY A 19 3.53 -10.74 4.30
N GLY A 20 3.21 -11.87 4.93
CA GLY A 20 3.85 -12.30 6.18
C GLY A 20 5.37 -12.46 6.04
N ILE A 21 5.83 -13.13 4.98
CA ILE A 21 7.28 -13.30 4.71
C ILE A 21 7.96 -11.94 4.50
N ALA A 22 7.36 -11.06 3.69
CA ALA A 22 7.91 -9.75 3.36
C ALA A 22 8.04 -8.85 4.60
N HIS A 23 7.05 -8.85 5.49
CA HIS A 23 7.06 -8.02 6.69
C HIS A 23 7.88 -8.59 7.85
N MET A 24 7.87 -9.92 8.03
CA MET A 24 8.43 -10.55 9.24
C MET A 24 9.82 -11.15 9.02
N LEU A 25 10.12 -11.62 7.80
CA LEU A 25 11.32 -12.42 7.53
C LEU A 25 12.31 -11.71 6.61
N LEU A 26 11.87 -10.68 5.88
CA LEU A 26 12.70 -9.97 4.91
C LEU A 26 12.92 -8.49 5.31
N PRO A 27 14.05 -7.88 4.92
CA PRO A 27 14.30 -6.46 5.17
C PRO A 27 13.33 -5.51 4.47
N VAL A 28 12.63 -5.99 3.44
CA VAL A 28 11.70 -5.20 2.62
C VAL A 28 10.63 -4.51 3.46
N GLY A 29 10.15 -5.15 4.54
CA GLY A 29 9.14 -4.60 5.43
C GLY A 29 9.57 -3.37 6.23
N LYS A 30 10.87 -3.06 6.28
CA LYS A 30 11.43 -1.92 7.05
C LYS A 30 12.19 -0.91 6.18
N MET A 31 12.21 -1.11 4.86
CA MET A 31 12.94 -0.21 3.95
C MET A 31 12.43 1.22 4.05
N GLY A 32 13.35 2.18 4.13
CA GLY A 32 13.04 3.61 4.24
C GLY A 32 12.38 4.04 5.56
N MET A 33 12.15 3.13 6.51
CA MET A 33 11.68 3.48 7.86
C MET A 33 12.86 3.87 8.74
N GLN A 34 12.64 4.84 9.62
CA GLN A 34 13.63 5.28 10.61
C GLN A 34 13.01 5.27 12.00
N GLU A 35 13.83 4.95 12.99
CA GLU A 35 13.45 5.14 14.39
C GLU A 35 13.39 6.64 14.70
N LEU A 36 12.39 7.06 15.49
CA LEU A 36 12.22 8.45 15.86
C LEU A 36 13.29 8.87 16.88
N PRO A 37 14.24 9.76 16.54
CA PRO A 37 15.18 10.26 17.52
C PRO A 37 14.46 11.08 18.59
N HIS A 38 14.97 11.04 19.83
CA HIS A 38 14.39 11.77 20.96
C HIS A 38 12.90 11.47 21.20
N ALA A 39 12.49 10.20 20.97
CA ALA A 39 11.10 9.77 20.99
C ALA A 39 10.31 10.32 22.19
N THR A 40 10.83 10.20 23.42
CA THR A 40 10.13 10.68 24.63
C THR A 40 9.74 12.15 24.58
N SER A 41 10.66 13.04 24.18
CA SER A 41 10.36 14.48 24.13
C SER A 41 9.47 14.84 22.94
N VAL A 42 9.66 14.17 21.81
CA VAL A 42 8.85 14.43 20.61
C VAL A 42 7.42 13.95 20.81
N THR A 43 7.21 12.73 21.32
CA THR A 43 5.87 12.20 21.59
C THR A 43 5.17 13.00 22.67
N TYR A 44 5.87 13.43 23.73
CA TYR A 44 5.26 14.31 24.74
C TYR A 44 4.73 15.62 24.14
N ALA A 45 5.48 16.23 23.21
CA ALA A 45 5.02 17.45 22.55
C ALA A 45 3.81 17.19 21.63
N LEU A 46 3.77 16.03 20.96
CA LEU A 46 2.61 15.62 20.15
C LEU A 46 1.38 15.36 21.01
N ASP A 47 1.52 14.67 22.14
CA ASP A 47 0.43 14.38 23.08
C ASP A 47 -0.18 15.65 23.69
N LEU A 48 0.61 16.73 23.83
CA LEU A 48 0.11 18.03 24.27
C LEU A 48 -0.61 18.82 23.18
N ALA A 49 -0.34 18.53 21.91
CA ALA A 49 -0.79 19.32 20.77
C ALA A 49 -1.92 18.66 19.98
N LEU A 50 -2.04 17.32 20.02
CA LEU A 50 -2.92 16.53 19.18
C LEU A 50 -3.80 15.60 20.04
N ASP A 51 -5.11 15.84 20.03
CA ASP A 51 -6.07 15.05 20.82
C ASP A 51 -6.70 13.89 20.04
N ASP A 52 -6.69 13.94 18.70
CA ASP A 52 -7.45 13.04 17.84
C ASP A 52 -6.55 12.09 17.01
N VAL A 53 -7.13 10.96 16.60
CA VAL A 53 -6.54 10.12 15.55
C VAL A 53 -6.59 10.89 14.24
N GLY A 54 -5.45 11.05 13.56
CA GLY A 54 -5.43 11.83 12.33
C GLY A 54 -4.14 11.77 11.52
N LEU A 55 -4.28 12.20 10.27
CA LEU A 55 -3.16 12.52 9.38
C LEU A 55 -3.01 14.05 9.35
N TYR A 56 -2.05 14.57 10.08
CA TYR A 56 -1.80 16.00 10.21
C TYR A 56 -0.77 16.44 9.16
N VAL A 57 -1.12 17.40 8.31
CA VAL A 57 -0.25 17.91 7.24
C VAL A 57 0.23 19.30 7.62
N PHE A 58 1.52 19.58 7.44
CA PHE A 58 2.09 20.89 7.74
C PHE A 58 3.09 21.34 6.66
N PRO A 59 3.11 22.65 6.34
CA PRO A 59 2.12 23.65 6.74
C PRO A 59 0.77 23.41 6.05
N TRP A 60 -0.33 23.56 6.81
CA TRP A 60 -1.68 23.43 6.27
C TRP A 60 -2.09 24.71 5.51
N MET A 61 -2.73 24.55 4.36
CA MET A 61 -3.30 25.66 3.62
C MET A 61 -4.78 25.78 4.03
N ASP A 62 -5.13 26.86 4.74
CA ASP A 62 -6.50 27.08 5.20
C ASP A 62 -7.45 27.39 4.03
N GLU A 63 -8.31 26.43 3.69
CA GLU A 63 -9.30 26.52 2.60
C GLU A 63 -10.25 27.73 2.70
N GLU A 64 -10.49 28.26 3.89
CA GLU A 64 -11.35 29.43 4.08
C GLU A 64 -10.55 30.73 3.89
N ALA A 65 -9.25 30.73 4.17
CA ALA A 65 -8.31 31.81 3.86
C ALA A 65 -7.77 31.77 2.41
N ASN A 66 -7.97 30.65 1.70
CA ASN A 66 -7.34 30.25 0.42
C ASN A 66 -7.59 31.15 -0.81
N MET A 67 -8.27 32.28 -0.67
CA MET A 67 -8.61 33.14 -1.82
C MET A 67 -7.80 34.44 -1.89
N SER A 68 -6.94 34.76 -0.92
CA SER A 68 -6.08 35.94 -0.99
C SER A 68 -4.68 35.62 -1.52
N LYS A 69 -4.16 36.46 -2.42
CA LYS A 69 -2.78 36.33 -2.93
C LYS A 69 -1.71 36.39 -1.84
N LYS A 70 -1.99 37.10 -0.74
CA LYS A 70 -1.08 37.23 0.40
C LYS A 70 -0.97 35.93 1.18
N ALA A 71 -2.10 35.30 1.52
CA ALA A 71 -2.12 34.02 2.22
C ALA A 71 -1.43 32.91 1.42
N LEU A 72 -1.64 32.87 0.10
CA LEU A 72 -0.91 31.95 -0.78
C LEU A 72 0.61 32.20 -0.74
N ALA A 73 1.05 33.45 -0.84
CA ALA A 73 2.48 33.78 -0.79
C ALA A 73 3.13 33.41 0.55
N GLU A 74 2.44 33.67 1.67
CA GLU A 74 2.89 33.31 3.02
C GLU A 74 2.96 31.79 3.21
N TRP A 75 1.96 31.04 2.73
CA TRP A 75 2.00 29.59 2.76
C TRP A 75 3.12 29.03 1.87
N GLU A 76 3.32 29.57 0.67
CA GLU A 76 4.43 29.17 -0.21
C GLU A 76 5.80 29.44 0.41
N GLU A 77 5.96 30.56 1.10
CA GLU A 77 7.18 30.90 1.84
C GLU A 77 7.41 29.91 2.99
N ALA A 78 6.40 29.66 3.82
CA ALA A 78 6.46 28.69 4.91
C ALA A 78 6.73 27.26 4.40
N TYR A 79 6.18 26.87 3.26
CA TYR A 79 6.43 25.57 2.64
C TYR A 79 7.87 25.46 2.10
N ARG A 80 8.43 26.54 1.54
CA ARG A 80 9.83 26.57 1.07
C ARG A 80 10.83 26.56 2.22
N ASP A 81 10.51 27.25 3.33
CA ASP A 81 11.37 27.32 4.52
C ASP A 81 11.28 26.05 5.38
N GLY A 82 10.10 25.44 5.43
CA GLY A 82 9.82 24.23 6.20
C GLY A 82 9.64 24.47 7.70
N PRO A 83 9.44 23.39 8.49
CA PRO A 83 9.40 22.00 8.04
C PRO A 83 8.10 21.67 7.27
N VAL A 84 8.17 20.66 6.39
CA VAL A 84 7.02 20.16 5.62
C VAL A 84 6.84 18.66 5.86
N GLY A 85 5.60 18.19 5.92
CA GLY A 85 5.34 16.75 5.98
C GLY A 85 4.01 16.37 6.58
N PHE A 86 3.97 15.13 7.07
CA PHE A 86 2.81 14.45 7.62
C PHE A 86 3.13 13.85 8.99
N ILE A 87 2.16 13.87 9.88
CA ILE A 87 2.17 13.08 11.11
C ILE A 87 0.91 12.21 11.10
N LEU A 88 1.09 10.89 10.98
CA LEU A 88 0.02 9.94 11.30
C LEU A 88 0.09 9.67 12.80
N TYR A 89 -0.88 10.22 13.55
CA TYR A 89 -0.87 10.19 15.00
C TYR A 89 -2.08 9.41 15.52
N HIS A 90 -1.83 8.59 16.54
CA HIS A 90 -2.86 7.93 17.34
C HIS A 90 -2.52 8.24 18.81
N PRO A 91 -3.39 8.97 19.54
CA PRO A 91 -3.13 9.35 20.94
C PRO A 91 -3.07 8.16 21.89
N HIS A 92 -3.65 7.03 21.47
CA HIS A 92 -3.65 5.78 22.21
C HIS A 92 -3.16 4.65 21.32
N GLY A 93 -2.20 3.86 21.83
CA GLY A 93 -1.74 2.64 21.19
C GLY A 93 -2.73 1.49 21.31
N ASP A 94 -2.49 0.42 20.55
CA ASP A 94 -3.19 -0.87 20.63
C ASP A 94 -2.15 -2.01 20.58
N ASP A 95 -2.59 -3.26 20.74
CA ASP A 95 -1.73 -4.44 20.58
C ASP A 95 -1.11 -4.47 19.17
N PRO A 96 0.23 -4.41 19.04
CA PRO A 96 0.91 -4.40 17.75
C PRO A 96 0.68 -5.69 16.94
N MET A 97 0.24 -6.78 17.58
CA MET A 97 -0.07 -8.06 16.94
C MET A 97 -1.55 -8.45 17.12
N ASN A 98 -2.45 -7.46 17.11
CA ASN A 98 -3.88 -7.69 17.19
C ASN A 98 -4.38 -8.68 16.11
N SER A 99 -4.95 -9.80 16.54
CA SER A 99 -5.48 -10.87 15.65
C SER A 99 -6.45 -10.37 14.59
N ARG A 100 -7.18 -9.29 14.86
CA ARG A 100 -8.11 -8.64 13.92
C ARG A 100 -7.39 -8.17 12.65
N LEU A 101 -6.16 -7.66 12.77
CA LEU A 101 -5.38 -7.16 11.63
C LEU A 101 -5.08 -8.29 10.64
N PHE A 102 -4.68 -9.46 11.16
CA PHE A 102 -4.42 -10.64 10.33
C PHE A 102 -5.67 -11.15 9.63
N VAL A 103 -6.82 -11.15 10.32
CA VAL A 103 -8.10 -11.55 9.71
C VAL A 103 -8.50 -10.59 8.60
N ILE A 104 -8.40 -9.29 8.83
CA ILE A 104 -8.70 -8.27 7.80
C ILE A 104 -7.79 -8.50 6.60
N GLN A 105 -6.47 -8.58 6.80
CA GLN A 105 -5.49 -8.78 5.73
C GLN A 105 -5.79 -10.05 4.93
N PHE A 106 -6.03 -11.18 5.61
CA PHE A 106 -6.35 -12.44 4.95
C PHE A 106 -7.62 -12.35 4.11
N VAL A 107 -8.70 -11.77 4.65
CA VAL A 107 -9.96 -11.61 3.92
C VAL A 107 -9.78 -10.68 2.72
N THR A 108 -9.07 -9.56 2.88
CA THR A 108 -8.82 -8.64 1.76
C THR A 108 -7.96 -9.27 0.68
N ASP A 109 -6.96 -10.09 1.03
CA ASP A 109 -6.13 -10.81 0.07
C ASP A 109 -6.94 -11.88 -0.69
N LEU A 110 -7.82 -12.61 0.00
CA LEU A 110 -8.77 -13.53 -0.64
C LEU A 110 -9.66 -12.82 -1.64
N VAL A 111 -10.24 -11.67 -1.26
CA VAL A 111 -11.08 -10.87 -2.16
C VAL A 111 -10.28 -10.37 -3.36
N ALA A 112 -9.07 -9.86 -3.15
CA ALA A 112 -8.20 -9.40 -4.23
C ALA A 112 -7.86 -10.52 -5.21
N GLY A 113 -7.47 -11.71 -4.71
CA GLY A 113 -7.20 -12.88 -5.53
C GLY A 113 -8.41 -13.33 -6.36
N LEU A 114 -9.61 -13.33 -5.75
CA LEU A 114 -10.87 -13.62 -6.44
C LEU A 114 -11.18 -12.61 -7.54
N LEU A 115 -11.01 -11.31 -7.28
CA LEU A 115 -11.23 -10.25 -8.27
C LEU A 115 -10.32 -10.44 -9.49
N VAL A 116 -9.03 -10.67 -9.28
CA VAL A 116 -8.09 -10.89 -10.39
C VAL A 116 -8.39 -12.19 -11.13
N ALA A 117 -8.82 -13.25 -10.44
CA ALA A 117 -9.28 -14.48 -11.10
C ALA A 117 -10.49 -14.24 -12.02
N VAL A 118 -11.44 -13.41 -11.58
CA VAL A 118 -12.60 -12.99 -12.38
C VAL A 118 -12.15 -12.17 -13.58
N LEU A 119 -11.28 -11.17 -13.41
CA LEU A 119 -10.74 -10.37 -14.52
C LEU A 119 -10.05 -11.25 -15.57
N LEU A 120 -9.20 -12.17 -15.12
CA LEU A 120 -8.54 -13.14 -16.01
C LEU A 120 -9.52 -14.06 -16.76
N SER A 121 -10.72 -14.29 -16.22
CA SER A 121 -11.75 -15.13 -16.85
C SER A 121 -12.37 -14.49 -18.10
N PHE A 122 -12.26 -13.15 -18.23
CA PHE A 122 -12.69 -12.40 -19.40
C PHE A 122 -11.61 -12.33 -20.50
N THR A 123 -10.47 -12.99 -20.31
CA THR A 123 -9.34 -12.99 -21.26
C THR A 123 -9.17 -14.35 -21.93
N THR A 124 -8.50 -14.39 -23.10
CA THR A 124 -8.10 -15.60 -23.83
C THR A 124 -6.59 -15.85 -23.80
N LEU A 125 -5.90 -15.25 -22.82
CA LEU A 125 -4.44 -15.29 -22.71
C LEU A 125 -3.93 -16.71 -22.43
N ALA A 126 -2.81 -17.08 -23.06
CA ALA A 126 -2.02 -18.27 -22.72
C ALA A 126 -1.27 -18.05 -21.39
N PHE A 127 -0.65 -19.10 -20.84
CA PHE A 127 0.03 -19.08 -19.54
C PHE A 127 0.89 -17.82 -19.32
N THR A 128 1.84 -17.54 -20.22
CA THR A 128 2.73 -16.37 -20.11
C THR A 128 1.95 -15.05 -20.09
N GLY A 129 0.94 -14.92 -20.96
CA GLY A 129 0.09 -13.73 -20.99
C GLY A 129 -0.70 -13.56 -19.70
N ARG A 130 -1.19 -14.65 -19.10
CA ARG A 130 -1.92 -14.62 -17.82
C ARG A 130 -0.99 -14.23 -16.67
N LEU A 131 0.22 -14.81 -16.61
CA LEU A 131 1.22 -14.46 -15.60
C LEU A 131 1.61 -12.99 -15.69
N LEU A 132 1.88 -12.50 -16.91
CA LEU A 132 2.20 -11.09 -17.15
C LEU A 132 1.03 -10.17 -16.80
N PHE A 133 -0.21 -10.57 -17.12
CA PHE A 133 -1.41 -9.82 -16.76
C PHE A 133 -1.51 -9.65 -15.24
N VAL A 134 -1.36 -10.73 -14.46
CA VAL A 134 -1.44 -10.65 -12.99
C VAL A 134 -0.27 -9.83 -12.43
N THR A 135 0.96 -10.05 -12.93
CA THR A 135 2.13 -9.28 -12.50
C THR A 135 1.95 -7.79 -12.79
N ALA A 136 1.35 -7.44 -13.94
CA ALA A 136 1.05 -6.06 -14.31
C ALA A 136 0.05 -5.40 -13.36
N ILE A 137 -0.86 -6.15 -12.71
CA ILE A 137 -1.72 -5.60 -11.64
C ILE A 137 -0.87 -5.12 -10.45
N GLY A 138 0.18 -5.87 -10.08
CA GLY A 138 1.11 -5.45 -9.03
C GLY A 138 1.89 -4.19 -9.41
N VAL A 139 2.41 -4.14 -10.64
CA VAL A 139 3.09 -2.93 -11.16
C VAL A 139 2.15 -1.74 -11.20
N PHE A 140 0.94 -1.92 -11.72
CA PHE A 140 -0.08 -0.88 -11.79
C PHE A 140 -0.45 -0.36 -10.40
N SER A 141 -0.64 -1.26 -9.42
CA SER A 141 -0.94 -0.88 -8.03
C SER A 141 0.18 -0.04 -7.43
N TRP A 142 1.43 -0.46 -7.61
CA TRP A 142 2.60 0.30 -7.13
C TRP A 142 2.71 1.68 -7.80
N MET A 143 2.53 1.75 -9.13
CA MET A 143 2.60 3.01 -9.88
C MET A 143 1.50 3.99 -9.52
N THR A 144 0.29 3.52 -9.26
CA THR A 144 -0.85 4.38 -8.96
C THR A 144 -1.01 4.69 -7.49
N SER A 145 -0.42 3.87 -6.61
CA SER A 145 -0.63 3.98 -5.16
C SER A 145 0.62 4.33 -4.37
N SER A 146 1.85 4.07 -4.85
CA SER A 146 3.08 4.36 -4.09
C SER A 146 3.93 5.46 -4.73
N ILE A 147 4.01 5.49 -6.05
CA ILE A 147 4.74 6.56 -6.77
C ILE A 147 4.16 7.95 -6.46
N PRO A 148 2.83 8.16 -6.33
CA PRO A 148 2.31 9.46 -5.93
C PRO A 148 2.78 9.89 -4.53
N TRP A 149 2.99 8.97 -3.59
CA TRP A 149 3.51 9.31 -2.26
C TRP A 149 4.96 9.76 -2.30
N TRP A 150 5.77 9.18 -3.17
CA TRP A 150 7.12 9.67 -3.44
C TRP A 150 7.09 11.05 -4.09
N ASN A 151 6.33 11.20 -5.17
CA ASN A 151 6.33 12.38 -6.02
C ASN A 151 5.69 13.60 -5.36
N TRP A 152 4.54 13.43 -4.70
CA TRP A 152 3.77 14.53 -4.12
C TRP A 152 4.05 14.76 -2.65
N TYR A 153 4.39 13.70 -1.90
CA TYR A 153 4.45 13.72 -0.45
C TYR A 153 5.85 13.43 0.11
N GLY A 154 6.85 13.24 -0.75
CA GLY A 154 8.25 13.15 -0.34
C GLY A 154 8.62 11.86 0.41
N PHE A 155 7.82 10.79 0.30
CA PHE A 155 8.13 9.52 0.94
C PHE A 155 9.52 9.00 0.51
N PRO A 156 10.33 8.39 1.39
CA PRO A 156 11.66 7.92 1.02
C PRO A 156 11.63 6.96 -0.17
N ALA A 157 12.57 7.11 -1.11
CA ALA A 157 12.63 6.26 -2.31
C ALA A 157 12.72 4.78 -1.95
N ASP A 158 13.49 4.42 -0.91
CA ASP A 158 13.62 3.04 -0.44
C ASP A 158 12.31 2.48 0.10
N PHE A 159 11.49 3.30 0.79
CA PHE A 159 10.17 2.89 1.26
C PHE A 159 9.25 2.57 0.07
N VAL A 160 9.25 3.44 -0.94
CA VAL A 160 8.44 3.29 -2.14
C VAL A 160 8.90 2.08 -2.97
N MET A 161 10.21 1.84 -3.05
CA MET A 161 10.77 0.64 -3.67
C MET A 161 10.41 -0.64 -2.90
N GLY A 162 10.44 -0.60 -1.58
CA GLY A 162 10.01 -1.71 -0.72
C GLY A 162 8.54 -2.08 -0.97
N ALA A 163 7.66 -1.09 -1.05
CA ALA A 163 6.26 -1.29 -1.45
C ALA A 163 6.12 -1.89 -2.86
N GLY A 164 6.96 -1.47 -3.81
CA GLY A 164 7.01 -2.04 -5.15
C GLY A 164 7.41 -3.51 -5.17
N ILE A 165 8.47 -3.87 -4.45
CA ILE A 165 8.89 -5.28 -4.29
C ILE A 165 7.75 -6.08 -3.67
N TYR A 166 7.14 -5.58 -2.60
CA TYR A 166 6.01 -6.22 -1.93
C TYR A 166 4.87 -6.52 -2.92
N MET A 167 4.40 -5.50 -3.65
CA MET A 167 3.26 -5.64 -4.56
C MET A 167 3.58 -6.48 -5.80
N VAL A 168 4.68 -6.18 -6.50
CA VAL A 168 5.02 -6.83 -7.77
C VAL A 168 5.35 -8.31 -7.56
N VAL A 169 6.14 -8.63 -6.54
CA VAL A 169 6.48 -10.04 -6.24
C VAL A 169 5.25 -10.80 -5.75
N GLY A 170 4.43 -10.20 -4.88
CA GLY A 170 3.21 -10.84 -4.40
C GLY A 170 2.28 -11.23 -5.56
N TRP A 171 2.04 -10.29 -6.48
CA TRP A 171 1.21 -10.54 -7.65
C TRP A 171 1.86 -11.47 -8.67
N PHE A 172 3.19 -11.44 -8.83
CA PHE A 172 3.90 -12.44 -9.64
C PHE A 172 3.68 -13.85 -9.08
N LEU A 173 3.85 -14.06 -7.77
CA LEU A 173 3.63 -15.35 -7.11
C LEU A 173 2.17 -15.81 -7.21
N ALA A 174 1.22 -14.92 -6.96
CA ALA A 174 -0.21 -15.20 -7.17
C ALA A 174 -0.50 -15.59 -8.63
N GLY A 175 0.16 -14.93 -9.58
CA GLY A 175 0.08 -15.20 -11.01
C GLY A 175 0.55 -16.61 -11.37
N LEU A 176 1.58 -17.15 -10.71
CA LEU A 176 2.06 -18.51 -10.93
C LEU A 176 0.99 -19.57 -10.63
N VAL A 177 0.08 -19.28 -9.68
CA VAL A 177 -1.03 -20.18 -9.33
C VAL A 177 -2.28 -19.91 -10.17
N LEU A 178 -2.56 -18.66 -10.53
CA LEU A 178 -3.72 -18.28 -11.34
C LEU A 178 -3.57 -18.57 -12.84
N ALA A 179 -2.36 -18.46 -13.37
CA ALA A 179 -2.07 -18.69 -14.78
C ALA A 179 -2.49 -20.09 -15.26
N PRO A 180 -2.20 -21.20 -14.56
CA PRO A 180 -2.61 -22.53 -15.00
C PRO A 180 -4.09 -22.85 -14.73
N LEU A 181 -4.73 -22.19 -13.76
CA LEU A 181 -6.08 -22.56 -13.29
C LEU A 181 -7.23 -21.81 -13.99
N GLY A 182 -6.98 -20.67 -14.61
CA GLY A 182 -8.03 -19.94 -15.32
C GLY A 182 -7.87 -19.94 -16.83
N GLY A 183 -8.95 -19.62 -17.52
CA GLY A 183 -9.06 -19.66 -18.97
C GLY A 183 -10.24 -20.53 -19.39
N ARG A 184 -10.92 -20.14 -20.47
CA ARG A 184 -11.93 -21.01 -21.10
C ARG A 184 -11.19 -22.24 -21.67
N PRO A 185 -11.77 -23.45 -21.59
CA PRO A 185 -11.27 -24.58 -22.37
C PRO A 185 -11.13 -24.14 -23.83
N LYS A 186 -10.07 -24.59 -24.52
CA LYS A 186 -9.94 -24.37 -25.97
C LYS A 186 -11.25 -24.79 -26.62
N GLN A 187 -11.97 -23.83 -27.20
CA GLN A 187 -13.08 -24.16 -28.09
C GLN A 187 -12.43 -24.67 -29.37
N HIS A 188 -12.52 -25.98 -29.58
CA HIS A 188 -12.19 -26.61 -30.85
C HIS A 188 -13.31 -26.37 -31.86
#